data_AF-A0AAJ5ECF0-F1
#
_entry.id   AF-A0AAJ5ECF0-F1
#
_cell.length_a   1.000
_cell.length_b   1.000
_cell.length_c   1.000
_cell.angle_alpha   90.00
_cell.angle_beta   90.00
_cell.angle_gamma   90.00
#
_symmetry.space_group_name_H-M   'P 1'
#
loop_
_entity.id
_entity.type
_entity.pdbx_description
1 polymer ?
#
loop_
_entity_poly.entity_id
_entity_poly.type
_entity_poly.pdbx_seq_one_letter_code
_entity_poly.pdbx_strand_id
1 'polypeptide(L)' 'MPSVEDFRIHSHAFLIELDAATMGMMTLVSSRCVSGPEWEEATKRHHDAYEMWNSFLNVSASGTDSVTPLNASGADAC' A
#
# COMPACT_ATOMS: atom_id res chain seq x y z
N MET A 1 -3.26 16.32 -4.78
CA MET A 1 -2.57 15.54 -3.73
C MET A 1 -3.63 15.01 -2.79
N PRO A 2 -3.74 13.67 -2.60
CA PRO A 2 -4.52 13.14 -1.49
C PRO A 2 -4.02 13.76 -0.19
N SER A 3 -4.92 14.05 0.75
CA SER A 3 -4.49 14.51 2.08
C SER A 3 -3.66 13.40 2.76
N VAL A 4 -2.86 13.75 3.77
CA VAL A 4 -2.13 12.74 4.56
C VAL A 4 -3.09 11.70 5.14
N GLU A 5 -4.30 12.11 5.49
CA GLU A 5 -5.33 11.19 5.99
C GLU A 5 -5.86 10.28 4.88
N ASP A 6 -6.11 10.79 3.67
CA ASP A 6 -6.48 9.95 2.53
C ASP A 6 -5.37 8.93 2.22
N PHE A 7 -4.10 9.34 2.26
CA PHE A 7 -2.98 8.42 2.06
C PHE A 7 -2.99 7.29 3.09
N ARG A 8 -3.21 7.61 4.37
CA ARG A 8 -3.29 6.62 5.46
C ARG A 8 -4.46 5.66 5.25
N ILE A 9 -5.66 6.17 4.97
CA ILE A 9 -6.87 5.35 4.78
C ILE A 9 -6.69 4.40 3.60
N HIS A 10 -6.24 4.89 2.45
CA HIS A 10 -6.05 4.06 1.26
C HIS A 10 -4.91 3.04 1.46
N SER A 11 -3.81 3.43 2.10
CA SER A 11 -2.74 2.50 2.45
C SER A 11 -3.24 1.36 3.33
N HIS A 12 -4.00 1.67 4.37
CA HIS A 12 -4.59 0.65 5.23
C HIS A 12 -5.50 -0.30 4.46
N ALA A 13 -6.34 0.22 3.56
CA ALA A 13 -7.21 -0.61 2.74
C ALA A 13 -6.41 -1.59 1.84
N PHE A 14 -5.37 -1.10 1.15
CA PHE A 14 -4.53 -1.96 0.31
C PHE A 14 -3.76 -3.01 1.12
N LEU A 15 -3.21 -2.63 2.27
CA LEU A 15 -2.48 -3.55 3.13
C LEU A 15 -3.37 -4.63 3.73
N ILE A 16 -4.62 -4.30 4.11
CA ILE A 16 -5.60 -5.29 4.59
C ILE A 16 -5.96 -6.29 3.49
N GLU A 17 -6.17 -5.83 2.26
CA GLU A 17 -6.46 -6.73 1.13
C GLU A 17 -5.29 -7.65 0.81
N LEU A 18 -4.05 -7.14 0.84
CA LEU A 18 -2.85 -7.95 0.63
C LEU A 18 -2.67 -9.00 1.74
N ASP A 19 -2.93 -8.65 3.00
CA ASP A 19 -2.90 -9.60 4.12
C ASP A 19 -3.97 -10.68 3.95
N ALA A 20 -5.21 -10.31 3.59
CA ALA A 20 -6.29 -11.26 3.32
C ALA A 20 -5.94 -12.24 2.19
N ALA A 21 -5.34 -11.75 1.10
CA ALA A 21 -4.88 -12.60 0.00
C ALA A 21 -3.74 -13.55 0.44
N THR A 22 -2.81 -13.05 1.26
CA THR A 22 -1.71 -13.83 1.85
C THR A 22 -2.25 -14.94 2.77
N MET A 23 -3.22 -14.63 3.63
CA MET A 23 -3.90 -15.61 4.49
C MET A 23 -4.60 -16.70 3.67
N GLY A 24 -5.21 -16.34 2.53
CA GLY A 24 -5.79 -17.29 1.59
C GLY A 24 -4.77 -18.30 1.07
N MET A 25 -3.61 -17.81 0.61
CA MET A 25 -2.50 -18.68 0.19
C MET A 25 -1.98 -19.54 1.35
N MET A 26 -1.80 -18.99 2.55
CA MET A 26 -1.35 -19.75 3.73
C MET A 26 -2.31 -20.89 4.10
N THR A 27 -3.61 -20.67 3.94
CA THR A 27 -4.64 -21.70 4.16
C THR A 27 -4.46 -22.86 3.19
N LEU A 28 -4.30 -22.56 1.89
CA LEU A 28 -4.05 -23.58 0.86
C LEU A 28 -2.72 -24.31 1.05
N VAL A 29 -1.66 -23.61 1.45
CA VAL A 29 -0.37 -24.23 1.81
C VAL A 29 -0.57 -25.21 2.97
N SER A 30 -1.32 -24.81 3.99
CA SER A 30 -1.60 -25.65 5.16
C SER A 30 -2.40 -26.91 4.81
N SER A 31 -3.28 -26.82 3.81
CA SER A 31 -4.03 -27.98 3.28
C SER A 31 -3.28 -28.76 2.19
N ARG A 32 -2.03 -28.39 1.87
CA ARG A 32 -1.22 -28.95 0.76
C ARG A 32 -1.83 -28.74 -0.65
N CYS A 33 -2.74 -27.78 -0.78
CA CYS A 33 -3.36 -27.38 -2.05
C CYS A 33 -2.54 -26.28 -2.74
N VAL A 34 -1.30 -26.59 -3.16
CA VAL A 34 -0.35 -25.62 -3.74
C VAL A 34 -0.24 -25.71 -5.27
N SER A 35 -1.30 -26.21 -5.93
CA SER A 35 -1.39 -26.37 -7.38
C SER A 35 -2.86 -26.45 -7.81
N GLY A 36 -3.13 -26.18 -9.08
CA GLY A 36 -4.48 -26.24 -9.63
C GLY A 36 -5.27 -24.94 -9.45
N PRO A 37 -6.55 -24.92 -9.82
CA PRO A 37 -7.32 -23.69 -10.03
C PRO A 37 -7.47 -22.84 -8.76
N GLU A 38 -7.65 -23.47 -7.60
CA GLU A 38 -7.78 -22.76 -6.31
C GLU A 38 -6.48 -22.03 -5.93
N TRP A 39 -5.34 -22.66 -6.18
CA TRP A 39 -4.03 -22.05 -5.97
C TRP A 39 -3.74 -20.94 -6.98
N GLU A 40 -4.09 -21.15 -8.25
CA GLU A 40 -3.95 -20.14 -9.30
C GLU A 40 -4.80 -18.89 -9.02
N GLU A 41 -6.03 -19.07 -8.53
CA GLU A 41 -6.89 -17.94 -8.13
C GLU A 41 -6.33 -17.19 -6.92
N ALA A 42 -5.88 -17.91 -5.89
CA ALA A 42 -5.30 -17.28 -4.70
C ALA A 42 -4.00 -16.52 -5.02
N THR A 43 -3.12 -17.11 -5.84
CA THR A 43 -1.88 -16.47 -6.28
C THR A 43 -2.14 -15.26 -7.16
N LYS A 44 -3.14 -15.33 -8.06
CA LYS A 44 -3.57 -14.19 -8.86
C LYS A 44 -4.12 -13.07 -7.98
N ARG A 45 -4.99 -13.37 -7.02
CA ARG A 45 -5.52 -12.37 -6.08
C ARG A 45 -4.39 -11.66 -5.31
N HIS A 46 -3.43 -12.43 -4.79
CA HIS A 46 -2.28 -11.87 -4.11
C HIS A 46 -1.43 -10.98 -5.02
N HIS A 47 -1.15 -11.43 -6.25
CA HIS A 47 -0.44 -10.64 -7.25
C HIS A 47 -1.16 -9.31 -7.54
N ASP A 48 -2.46 -9.36 -7.80
CA ASP A 48 -3.25 -8.17 -8.13
C ASP A 48 -3.31 -7.18 -6.95
N ALA A 49 -3.43 -7.68 -5.71
CA ALA A 49 -3.38 -6.86 -4.50
C ALA A 49 -2.01 -6.18 -4.34
N TYR A 50 -0.92 -6.89 -4.60
CA TYR A 50 0.44 -6.35 -4.56
C TYR A 50 0.63 -5.26 -5.62
N GLU A 51 0.19 -5.50 -6.87
CA GLU A 51 0.30 -4.52 -7.95
C GLU A 51 -0.50 -3.24 -7.67
N MET A 52 -1.71 -3.37 -7.10
CA MET A 52 -2.51 -2.21 -6.68
C MET A 52 -1.80 -1.39 -5.61
N TRP A 53 -1.25 -2.05 -4.59
CA TRP A 53 -0.47 -1.38 -3.54
C TRP A 53 0.76 -0.67 -4.09
N ASN A 54 1.53 -1.36 -4.95
CA ASN A 54 2.74 -0.81 -5.56
C ASN A 54 2.42 0.39 -6.47
N SER A 55 1.35 0.30 -7.27
CA SER A 55 0.88 1.41 -8.10
C SER A 55 0.52 2.64 -7.25
N PHE A 56 -0.18 2.45 -6.14
CA PHE A 56 -0.52 3.54 -5.21
C PHE A 56 0.74 4.20 -4.59
N LEU A 57 1.74 3.40 -4.21
CA LEU A 57 3.03 3.93 -3.72
C LEU A 57 3.77 4.74 -4.79
N ASN A 58 3.78 4.27 -6.04
CA ASN A 58 4.47 4.98 -7.12
C ASN A 58 3.77 6.29 -7.50
N VAL A 59 2.43 6.33 -7.44
CA VAL A 59 1.67 7.58 -7.62
C VAL A 59 1.99 8.57 -6.51
N SER A 60 2.04 8.13 -5.25
CA SER A 60 2.34 9.00 -4.11
C SER A 60 3.80 9.48 -4.08
N ALA A 61 4.76 8.66 -4.53
CA ALA A 61 6.17 9.05 -4.66
C ALA A 61 6.40 10.10 -5.76
N SER A 62 5.60 10.08 -6.83
CA SER A 62 5.67 11.09 -7.90
C SER A 62 5.06 12.46 -7.51
N GLY A 63 4.45 12.55 -6.33
CA GLY A 63 3.75 13.75 -5.87
C GLY A 63 4.49 14.60 -4.83
N THR A 64 5.75 14.30 -4.50
CA THR A 64 6.54 15.10 -3.56
C THR A 64 7.25 16.28 -4.23
N ASP A 65 6.47 17.19 -4.81
CA ASP A 65 6.97 18.53 -5.15
C ASP A 65 6.81 19.48 -3.95
N SER A 66 7.95 19.79 -3.34
CA SER A 66 8.26 21.05 -2.62
C SER A 66 7.46 21.40 -1.36
N VAL A 67 7.84 20.83 -0.21
CA VAL A 67 7.76 21.60 1.06
C VAL A 67 9.00 22.47 1.16
N THR A 68 8.90 23.72 0.73
CA THR A 68 9.86 24.76 1.08
C THR A 68 9.58 25.17 2.53
N PRO A 69 10.51 24.99 3.48
CA PRO A 69 10.35 25.58 4.80
C PRO A 69 10.47 27.10 4.65
N LEU A 70 9.33 27.81 4.78
CA LEU A 70 9.29 29.26 4.78
C LEU A 70 9.99 29.77 6.05
N ASN A 71 11.24 30.17 5.88
CA ASN A 71 11.91 31.26 6.57
C ASN A 71 11.71 31.36 8.10
N ALA A 72 12.59 30.71 8.87
CA ALA A 72 12.90 31.15 10.23
C ALA A 72 13.78 32.42 10.16
N SER A 73 13.16 33.57 9.88
CA SER A 73 13.78 34.86 10.15
C SER A 73 13.55 35.20 11.62
N GLY A 74 14.45 34.72 12.47
CA GLY A 74 14.65 35.33 13.78
C GLY A 74 15.22 36.74 13.57
N ALA A 75 14.45 37.74 13.98
CA ALA A 75 14.93 39.07 14.29
C ALA A 75 13.94 39.69 15.30
N ASP A 76 14.31 39.56 16.58
CA ASP A 76 14.22 40.56 17.64
C ASP A 76 12.98 41.48 17.70
N ALA A 77 12.18 41.36 18.77
CA ALA A 77 12.01 42.44 19.78
C ALA A 77 10.79 42.20 20.71
N CYS A 78 11.05 42.46 22.00
CA CYS A 78 10.17 42.58 23.18
C CYS A 78 9.74 41.29 23.90
#